data_AF-R0F861-F1
#
_entry.id   AF-R0F861-F1
#
_cell.length_a   1.000
_cell.length_b   1.000
_cell.length_c   1.000
_cell.angle_alpha   90.00
_cell.angle_beta   90.00
_cell.angle_gamma   90.00
#
_symmetry.space_group_name_H-M   'P 1'
#
loop_
_entity.id
_entity.type
_entity.pdbx_description
1 polymer ?
#
loop_
_entity_poly.entity_id
_entity_poly.type
_entity_poly.pdbx_seq_one_letter_code
_entity_poly.pdbx_strand_id
1 'polypeptide(L)'
;MAEVENVNSVPASEDTEYGFKRPEMYSTNIANSITSYGRHVFVLYKTPEAWPSHVEEQGLPQRFATLLKDRKSDLLVQTKLNVCEGGGSDGDVLIFPDMIRYKGVKDTDVEGFFEDVLVNGKPWSSGKQEEITGTFVFVCTHTSRDKRCGVCGPVILERFQKEIGSRGLSDQITLKRCSHVGQHKYAGNLIIFCPDSAGKITGNWYGYVTPDDVPELLDQHIAKGEIIQRIWRGQMGLAEGEGEKVIPNGNSVMKEESKGSTGGCCQGSNGVSCCQDETPKPEPIKKEGRKCTIWFQPLDKEEFYIGAAVVGAIATIAMAYTFFRRSR
;
A
#
# COMPACT_ATOMS: atom_id res chain seq x y z
N MET A 1 -20.90 -21.16 30.34
CA MET A 1 -19.81 -20.62 29.52
C MET A 1 -19.64 -21.59 28.37
N ALA A 2 -20.22 -21.27 27.21
CA ALA A 2 -20.04 -22.07 26.02
C ALA A 2 -18.69 -21.72 25.41
N GLU A 3 -17.83 -22.72 25.23
CA GLU A 3 -16.62 -22.59 24.42
C GLU A 3 -17.03 -22.16 23.01
N VAL A 4 -16.55 -21.00 22.59
CA VAL A 4 -16.66 -20.56 21.20
C VAL A 4 -15.59 -21.34 20.46
N GLU A 5 -15.98 -22.46 19.83
CA GLU A 5 -15.13 -23.17 18.89
C GLU A 5 -14.72 -22.19 17.78
N ASN A 6 -13.42 -22.00 17.63
CA ASN A 6 -12.84 -21.17 16.58
C ASN A 6 -12.86 -21.98 15.26
N VAL A 7 -13.90 -21.78 14.45
CA VAL A 7 -14.20 -22.59 13.26
C VAL A 7 -13.24 -22.36 12.07
N ASN A 8 -12.22 -21.48 12.16
CA ASN A 8 -11.37 -21.12 11.01
C ASN A 8 -9.87 -21.44 11.16
N SER A 9 -9.49 -22.47 11.92
CA SER A 9 -8.07 -22.91 11.90
C SER A 9 -7.76 -23.69 10.62
N VAL A 10 -6.91 -23.13 9.76
CA VAL A 10 -6.30 -23.86 8.64
C VAL A 10 -5.61 -25.13 9.21
N PRO A 11 -5.82 -26.31 8.62
CA PRO A 11 -5.16 -27.53 9.07
C PRO A 11 -3.64 -27.34 9.16
N ALA A 12 -3.00 -27.85 10.20
CA ALA A 12 -1.57 -27.59 10.45
C ALA A 12 -0.66 -27.94 9.26
N SER A 13 -0.97 -29.01 8.52
CA SER A 13 -0.25 -29.39 7.30
C SER A 13 -0.44 -28.39 6.15
N GLU A 14 -1.66 -27.89 5.97
CA GLU A 14 -1.96 -26.88 4.94
C GLU A 14 -1.33 -25.52 5.31
N ASP A 15 -1.23 -25.20 6.60
CA ASP A 15 -0.57 -23.98 7.09
C ASP A 15 0.97 -24.02 6.85
N THR A 16 1.60 -25.20 6.98
CA THR A 16 3.02 -25.37 6.65
C THR A 16 3.34 -25.36 5.16
N GLU A 17 2.39 -25.76 4.31
CA GLU A 17 2.60 -25.82 2.86
C GLU A 17 2.16 -24.53 2.15
N TYR A 18 1.04 -23.96 2.58
CA TYR A 18 0.38 -22.84 1.93
C TYR A 18 0.08 -21.65 2.84
N GLY A 19 0.15 -21.79 4.15
CA GLY A 19 -0.21 -20.74 5.12
C GLY A 19 0.98 -19.91 5.60
N PHE A 20 0.98 -19.55 6.88
CA PHE A 20 1.95 -18.62 7.48
C PHE A 20 3.16 -19.32 8.09
N LYS A 21 3.13 -20.66 8.20
CA LYS A 21 4.23 -21.48 8.75
C LYS A 21 5.15 -22.06 7.68
N ARG A 22 5.07 -21.56 6.45
CA ARG A 22 5.95 -22.00 5.36
C ARG A 22 7.42 -21.70 5.71
N PRO A 23 8.35 -22.63 5.47
CA PRO A 23 9.74 -22.49 5.89
C PRO A 23 10.48 -21.32 5.22
N GLU A 24 10.05 -20.90 4.02
CA GLU A 24 10.65 -19.81 3.28
C GLU A 24 10.10 -18.42 3.60
N MET A 25 9.15 -18.31 4.55
CA MET A 25 8.67 -17.00 5.03
C MET A 25 9.84 -16.14 5.48
N TYR A 26 9.88 -14.88 5.04
CA TYR A 26 10.94 -13.92 5.38
C TYR A 26 12.37 -14.30 4.93
N SER A 27 12.54 -15.38 4.15
CA SER A 27 13.87 -15.83 3.69
C SER A 27 14.53 -14.91 2.66
N THR A 28 13.75 -14.02 2.03
CA THR A 28 14.24 -13.09 1.00
C THR A 28 13.91 -11.66 1.35
N ASN A 29 14.81 -10.73 1.02
CA ASN A 29 14.50 -9.31 1.07
C ASN A 29 13.44 -9.00 0.00
N ILE A 30 12.35 -8.36 0.41
CA ILE A 30 11.21 -8.05 -0.46
C ILE A 30 11.07 -6.55 -0.73
N ALA A 31 11.87 -5.71 -0.08
CA ALA A 31 11.86 -4.27 -0.28
C ALA A 31 12.18 -3.94 -1.74
N ASN A 32 11.44 -2.98 -2.31
CA ASN A 32 11.56 -2.56 -3.71
C ASN A 32 11.43 -3.71 -4.73
N SER A 33 10.66 -4.76 -4.42
CA SER A 33 10.41 -5.89 -5.32
C SER A 33 9.26 -5.67 -6.30
N ILE A 34 8.66 -4.48 -6.32
CA ILE A 34 7.64 -4.11 -7.31
C ILE A 34 8.28 -3.27 -8.41
N THR A 35 7.93 -3.56 -9.67
CA THR A 35 8.24 -2.68 -10.80
C THR A 35 7.48 -1.37 -10.64
N SER A 36 8.18 -0.25 -10.86
CA SER A 36 7.58 1.10 -10.84
C SER A 36 6.42 1.22 -11.84
N TYR A 37 5.40 1.97 -11.46
CA TYR A 37 4.22 2.26 -12.26
C TYR A 37 3.45 3.44 -11.64
N GLY A 38 2.68 4.19 -12.44
CA GLY A 38 2.05 5.43 -12.02
C GLY A 38 0.54 5.33 -11.73
N ARG A 39 -0.14 4.31 -12.25
CA ARG A 39 -1.59 4.15 -12.11
C ARG A 39 -1.99 2.71 -11.83
N HIS A 40 -2.88 2.50 -10.89
CA HIS A 40 -3.50 1.19 -10.64
C HIS A 40 -4.98 1.22 -11.02
N VAL A 41 -5.40 0.28 -11.85
CA VAL A 41 -6.79 0.09 -12.26
C VAL A 41 -7.29 -1.21 -11.64
N PHE A 42 -8.37 -1.13 -10.87
CA PHE A 42 -9.11 -2.31 -10.43
C PHE A 42 -10.44 -2.40 -11.15
N VAL A 43 -10.66 -3.49 -11.88
CA VAL A 43 -11.98 -3.81 -12.44
C VAL A 43 -12.74 -4.64 -11.41
N LEU A 44 -13.92 -4.20 -11.01
CA LEU A 44 -14.84 -4.96 -10.17
C LEU A 44 -15.52 -6.01 -11.05
N TYR A 45 -15.30 -7.27 -10.74
CA TYR A 45 -15.80 -8.35 -11.59
C TYR A 45 -15.95 -9.62 -10.78
N LYS A 46 -17.17 -10.17 -10.68
CA LYS A 46 -17.50 -11.44 -10.01
C LYS A 46 -16.98 -11.54 -8.57
N THR A 47 -17.20 -12.69 -7.94
CA THR A 47 -16.57 -13.02 -6.65
C THR A 47 -15.31 -13.87 -6.88
N PRO A 48 -14.37 -13.90 -5.92
CA PRO A 48 -13.13 -14.66 -6.06
C PRO A 48 -13.30 -16.15 -6.39
N GLU A 49 -14.40 -16.75 -5.95
CA GLU A 49 -14.73 -18.16 -6.19
C GLU A 49 -15.07 -18.43 -7.67
N ALA A 50 -15.52 -17.40 -8.39
CA ALA A 50 -15.88 -17.47 -9.80
C ALA A 50 -14.75 -17.02 -10.74
N TRP A 51 -13.58 -16.66 -10.20
CA TRP A 51 -12.44 -16.23 -11.00
C TRP A 51 -11.67 -17.42 -11.59
N PRO A 52 -11.41 -17.44 -12.92
CA PRO A 52 -10.47 -18.38 -13.50
C PRO A 52 -9.05 -18.06 -13.01
N SER A 53 -8.12 -19.01 -13.11
CA SER A 53 -6.71 -18.80 -12.71
C SER A 53 -6.07 -17.58 -13.39
N HIS A 54 -6.51 -17.27 -14.61
CA HIS A 54 -6.14 -16.09 -15.38
C HIS A 54 -7.37 -15.22 -15.64
N VAL A 55 -7.68 -14.33 -14.71
CA VAL A 55 -8.84 -13.41 -14.81
C VAL A 55 -8.77 -12.53 -16.05
N GLU A 56 -7.56 -12.20 -16.50
CA GLU A 56 -7.23 -11.41 -17.67
C GLU A 56 -7.49 -12.12 -19.01
N GLU A 57 -7.90 -13.38 -19.01
CA GLU A 57 -8.11 -14.15 -20.24
C GLU A 57 -9.58 -14.31 -20.62
N GLN A 58 -10.52 -13.83 -19.78
CA GLN A 58 -11.96 -13.97 -20.05
C GLN A 58 -12.79 -12.76 -19.60
N GLY A 59 -13.84 -12.46 -20.37
CA GLY A 59 -14.86 -11.46 -20.02
C GLY A 59 -14.32 -10.03 -19.97
N LEU A 60 -14.92 -9.18 -19.14
CA LEU A 60 -14.57 -7.77 -19.04
C LEU A 60 -13.09 -7.52 -18.72
N PRO A 61 -12.44 -8.21 -17.75
CA PRO A 61 -11.02 -7.97 -17.47
C PRO A 61 -10.10 -8.26 -18.67
N GLN A 62 -10.46 -9.20 -19.55
CA GLN A 62 -9.71 -9.49 -20.77
C GLN A 62 -9.68 -8.31 -21.73
N ARG A 63 -10.79 -7.59 -21.89
CA ARG A 63 -10.86 -6.41 -22.76
C ARG A 63 -9.88 -5.34 -22.27
N PHE A 64 -9.88 -5.06 -20.97
CA PHE A 64 -8.92 -4.15 -20.35
C PHE A 64 -7.48 -4.62 -20.51
N ALA A 65 -7.20 -5.90 -20.25
CA ALA A 65 -5.85 -6.45 -20.35
C ALA A 65 -5.29 -6.38 -21.77
N THR A 66 -6.11 -6.72 -22.77
CA THR A 66 -5.76 -6.63 -24.19
C THR A 66 -5.44 -5.19 -24.58
N LEU A 67 -6.30 -4.22 -24.25
CA LEU A 67 -6.04 -2.81 -24.59
C LEU A 67 -4.79 -2.25 -23.89
N LEU A 68 -4.58 -2.56 -22.61
CA LEU A 68 -3.37 -2.14 -21.89
C LEU A 68 -2.09 -2.72 -22.49
N LYS A 69 -2.16 -3.94 -23.03
CA LYS A 69 -1.04 -4.58 -23.73
C LYS A 69 -0.80 -3.96 -25.10
N ASP A 70 -1.85 -3.84 -25.90
CA ASP A 70 -1.75 -3.45 -27.32
C ASP A 70 -1.50 -1.96 -27.49
N ARG A 71 -1.99 -1.13 -26.57
CA ARG A 71 -1.91 0.33 -26.60
C ARG A 71 -1.03 0.91 -25.50
N LYS A 72 -0.05 0.13 -25.03
CA LYS A 72 0.85 0.54 -23.93
C LYS A 72 1.57 1.87 -24.21
N SER A 73 1.92 2.14 -25.47
CA SER A 73 2.59 3.38 -25.91
C SER A 73 1.72 4.64 -25.79
N ASP A 74 0.41 4.47 -25.76
CA ASP A 74 -0.55 5.57 -25.78
C ASP A 74 -0.83 6.09 -24.36
N LEU A 75 -0.40 5.34 -23.33
CA LEU A 75 -0.66 5.65 -21.93
C LEU A 75 0.30 6.72 -21.42
N LEU A 76 -0.24 7.73 -20.75
CA LEU A 76 0.53 8.80 -20.09
C LEU A 76 1.44 8.28 -18.98
N VAL A 77 1.01 7.22 -18.31
CA VAL A 77 1.75 6.57 -17.21
C VAL A 77 1.60 5.06 -17.30
N GLN A 78 2.64 4.34 -16.84
CA GLN A 78 2.57 2.90 -16.73
C GLN A 78 1.41 2.51 -15.81
N THR A 79 0.48 1.72 -16.35
CA THR A 79 -0.75 1.32 -15.67
C THR A 79 -0.72 -0.16 -15.34
N LYS A 80 -1.05 -0.51 -14.09
CA LYS A 80 -1.29 -1.90 -13.66
C LYS A 80 -2.77 -2.19 -13.60
N LEU A 81 -3.13 -3.41 -13.97
CA LEU A 81 -4.49 -3.92 -13.93
C LEU A 81 -4.58 -5.07 -12.94
N ASN A 82 -5.55 -4.98 -12.04
CA ASN A 82 -6.00 -6.08 -11.22
C ASN A 82 -7.54 -6.13 -11.21
N VAL A 83 -8.08 -7.24 -10.74
CA VAL A 83 -9.52 -7.40 -10.53
C VAL A 83 -9.78 -7.35 -9.03
N CYS A 84 -10.90 -6.78 -8.62
CA CYS A 84 -11.38 -6.92 -7.24
C CYS A 84 -12.83 -7.39 -7.22
N GLU A 85 -13.26 -7.92 -6.07
CA GLU A 85 -14.60 -8.50 -5.94
C GLU A 85 -15.68 -7.46 -6.26
N GLY A 86 -16.58 -7.82 -7.18
CA GLY A 86 -17.61 -6.92 -7.67
C GLY A 86 -18.76 -6.75 -6.69
N GLY A 87 -19.20 -7.82 -6.01
CA GLY A 87 -20.20 -7.75 -4.95
C GLY A 87 -21.52 -7.06 -5.37
N GLY A 88 -21.94 -7.23 -6.62
CA GLY A 88 -23.12 -6.56 -7.19
C GLY A 88 -22.81 -5.22 -7.89
N SER A 89 -21.54 -4.83 -7.96
CA SER A 89 -21.03 -3.68 -8.74
C SER A 89 -20.10 -4.15 -9.86
N ASP A 90 -20.39 -5.31 -10.45
CA ASP A 90 -19.64 -5.83 -11.59
C ASP A 90 -19.64 -4.81 -12.74
N GLY A 91 -18.47 -4.56 -13.31
CA GLY A 91 -18.25 -3.54 -14.33
C GLY A 91 -17.75 -2.21 -13.79
N ASP A 92 -17.77 -1.99 -12.48
CA ASP A 92 -17.18 -0.77 -11.93
C ASP A 92 -15.66 -0.79 -12.06
N VAL A 93 -15.05 0.38 -12.23
CA VAL A 93 -13.60 0.53 -12.40
C VAL A 93 -13.10 1.55 -11.40
N LEU A 94 -12.14 1.15 -10.55
CA LEU A 94 -11.46 2.03 -9.61
C LEU A 94 -10.10 2.44 -10.18
N ILE A 95 -9.79 3.74 -10.10
CA ILE A 95 -8.50 4.29 -10.53
C ILE A 95 -7.79 4.91 -9.33
N PHE A 96 -6.57 4.44 -9.09
CA PHE A 96 -5.63 5.00 -8.12
C PHE A 96 -4.39 5.54 -8.84
N PRO A 97 -3.76 6.64 -8.38
CA PRO A 97 -4.02 7.35 -7.12
C PRO A 97 -5.18 8.35 -7.19
N ASP A 98 -5.85 8.47 -8.33
CA ASP A 98 -6.84 9.52 -8.59
C ASP A 98 -8.11 9.42 -7.70
N MET A 99 -8.32 8.28 -7.03
CA MET A 99 -9.45 8.03 -6.15
C MET A 99 -10.80 8.25 -6.86
N ILE A 100 -10.93 7.65 -8.05
CA ILE A 100 -12.15 7.73 -8.87
C ILE A 100 -12.73 6.34 -9.07
N ARG A 101 -14.05 6.23 -8.96
CA ARG A 101 -14.85 5.07 -9.35
C ARG A 101 -15.70 5.42 -10.56
N TYR A 102 -15.59 4.63 -11.61
CA TYR A 102 -16.49 4.65 -12.77
C TYR A 102 -17.49 3.51 -12.65
N LYS A 103 -18.77 3.80 -12.84
CA LYS A 103 -19.84 2.83 -12.60
C LYS A 103 -20.29 2.10 -13.87
N GLY A 104 -20.37 0.78 -13.80
CA GLY A 104 -21.04 -0.08 -14.76
C GLY A 104 -20.45 -0.04 -16.16
N VAL A 105 -19.12 -0.03 -16.29
CA VAL A 105 -18.45 -0.16 -17.58
C VAL A 105 -18.74 -1.55 -18.14
N LYS A 106 -19.35 -1.61 -19.32
CA LYS A 106 -19.69 -2.87 -20.00
C LYS A 106 -18.63 -3.22 -21.03
N ASP A 107 -18.65 -4.47 -21.49
CA ASP A 107 -17.79 -4.96 -22.58
C ASP A 107 -17.82 -4.07 -23.82
N THR A 108 -18.98 -3.48 -24.16
CA THR A 108 -19.16 -2.60 -25.32
C THR A 108 -18.56 -1.20 -25.13
N ASP A 109 -18.30 -0.82 -23.88
CA ASP A 109 -17.90 0.54 -23.52
C ASP A 109 -16.40 0.66 -23.25
N VAL A 110 -15.68 -0.47 -23.13
CA VAL A 110 -14.28 -0.53 -22.68
C VAL A 110 -13.36 0.30 -23.56
N GLU A 111 -13.50 0.24 -24.89
CA GLU A 111 -12.67 0.97 -25.83
C GLU A 111 -12.84 2.49 -25.68
N GLY A 112 -14.08 2.97 -25.57
CA GLY A 112 -14.38 4.38 -25.33
C GLY A 112 -13.91 4.84 -23.96
N PHE A 113 -14.13 4.03 -22.92
CA PHE A 113 -13.61 4.26 -21.58
C PHE A 113 -12.08 4.38 -21.57
N PHE A 114 -11.40 3.44 -22.24
CA PHE A 114 -9.94 3.39 -22.30
C PHE A 114 -9.39 4.65 -22.98
N GLU A 115 -10.00 5.05 -24.09
CA GLU A 115 -9.61 6.26 -24.82
C GLU A 115 -9.82 7.52 -23.98
N ASP A 116 -11.01 7.73 -23.41
CA ASP A 116 -11.31 8.92 -22.61
C ASP A 116 -10.42 8.99 -21.37
N VAL A 117 -10.39 7.92 -20.58
CA VAL A 117 -9.85 7.93 -19.22
C VAL A 117 -8.37 7.57 -19.18
N LEU A 118 -7.98 6.48 -19.85
CA LEU A 118 -6.63 5.94 -19.70
C LEU A 118 -5.62 6.62 -20.64
N VAL A 119 -6.02 6.93 -21.87
CA VAL A 119 -5.19 7.63 -22.87
C VAL A 119 -5.27 9.15 -22.68
N ASN A 120 -6.48 9.72 -22.70
CA ASN A 120 -6.65 11.17 -22.72
C ASN A 120 -6.74 11.83 -21.33
N GLY A 121 -6.89 11.05 -20.25
CA GLY A 121 -7.01 11.57 -18.89
C GLY A 121 -8.26 12.42 -18.65
N LYS A 122 -9.33 12.18 -19.40
CA LYS A 122 -10.60 12.91 -19.33
C LYS A 122 -11.65 12.10 -18.56
N PRO A 123 -12.67 12.76 -17.98
CA PRO A 123 -13.87 12.09 -17.51
C PRO A 123 -14.47 11.19 -18.58
N TRP A 124 -14.94 10.02 -18.19
CA TRP A 124 -15.60 9.09 -19.11
C TRP A 124 -16.92 9.68 -19.62
N SER A 125 -17.02 9.89 -20.94
CA SER A 125 -18.14 10.61 -21.55
C SER A 125 -19.47 9.87 -21.48
N SER A 126 -19.45 8.55 -21.45
CA SER A 126 -20.65 7.69 -21.56
C SER A 126 -21.20 7.18 -20.24
N GLY A 127 -20.60 7.57 -19.10
CA GLY A 127 -21.00 7.00 -17.81
C GLY A 127 -20.84 7.91 -16.61
N LYS A 128 -21.09 7.34 -15.44
CA LYS A 128 -21.03 8.05 -14.17
C LYS A 128 -19.67 7.81 -13.52
N GLN A 129 -19.05 8.89 -13.08
CA GLN A 129 -17.86 8.88 -12.25
C GLN A 129 -18.18 9.43 -10.87
N GLU A 130 -17.53 8.89 -9.85
CA GLU A 130 -17.66 9.29 -8.45
C GLU A 130 -16.29 9.37 -7.82
N GLU A 131 -16.04 10.43 -7.06
CA GLU A 131 -14.88 10.49 -6.17
C GLU A 131 -15.10 9.52 -5.02
N ILE A 132 -14.06 8.74 -4.70
CA ILE A 132 -14.03 7.86 -3.55
C ILE A 132 -13.09 8.42 -2.49
N THR A 133 -13.41 8.21 -1.22
CA THR A 133 -12.64 8.75 -0.10
C THR A 133 -12.25 7.65 0.89
N GLY A 134 -11.29 7.96 1.75
CA GLY A 134 -10.82 7.04 2.78
C GLY A 134 -9.69 6.13 2.30
N THR A 135 -9.45 5.08 3.07
CA THR A 135 -8.37 4.12 2.84
C THR A 135 -8.91 2.87 2.17
N PHE A 136 -8.20 2.35 1.17
CA PHE A 136 -8.52 1.10 0.51
C PHE A 136 -7.44 0.05 0.76
N VAL A 137 -7.84 -1.10 1.30
CA VAL A 137 -6.94 -2.25 1.50
C VAL A 137 -7.39 -3.38 0.59
N PHE A 138 -6.55 -3.70 -0.39
CA PHE A 138 -6.76 -4.80 -1.33
C PHE A 138 -5.94 -6.00 -0.88
N VAL A 139 -6.60 -7.09 -0.48
CA VAL A 139 -5.94 -8.34 -0.06
C VAL A 139 -6.10 -9.38 -1.16
N CYS A 140 -4.99 -10.01 -1.56
CA CYS A 140 -5.04 -11.07 -2.56
C CYS A 140 -5.70 -12.33 -2.00
N THR A 141 -6.79 -12.79 -2.62
CA THR A 141 -7.48 -14.04 -2.24
C THR A 141 -7.65 -15.00 -3.41
N HIS A 142 -6.82 -14.86 -4.45
CA HIS A 142 -7.03 -15.52 -5.73
C HIS A 142 -6.62 -17.01 -5.72
N THR A 143 -7.47 -17.87 -5.14
CA THR A 143 -7.19 -19.30 -4.92
C THR A 143 -6.88 -20.08 -6.20
N SER A 144 -7.63 -19.85 -7.28
CA SER A 144 -7.46 -20.56 -8.55
C SER A 144 -6.15 -20.23 -9.26
N ARG A 145 -5.59 -19.05 -9.00
CA ARG A 145 -4.27 -18.62 -9.49
C ARG A 145 -3.15 -19.05 -8.56
N ASP A 146 -3.36 -18.90 -7.26
CA ASP A 146 -2.36 -19.15 -6.25
C ASP A 146 -3.02 -19.65 -4.96
N LYS A 147 -2.82 -20.94 -4.66
CA LYS A 147 -3.33 -21.61 -3.46
C LYS A 147 -2.88 -20.91 -2.17
N ARG A 148 -1.67 -20.34 -2.11
CA ARG A 148 -1.19 -19.60 -0.94
C ARG A 148 -1.99 -18.33 -0.69
N CYS A 149 -2.34 -17.62 -1.76
CA CYS A 149 -3.21 -16.46 -1.64
C CYS A 149 -4.62 -16.87 -1.18
N GLY A 150 -5.12 -18.02 -1.67
CA GLY A 150 -6.38 -18.61 -1.22
C GLY A 150 -6.41 -19.03 0.24
N VAL A 151 -5.27 -19.45 0.81
CA VAL A 151 -5.16 -19.85 2.23
C VAL A 151 -4.88 -18.63 3.12
N CYS A 152 -3.89 -17.81 2.80
CA CYS A 152 -3.49 -16.67 3.64
C CYS A 152 -4.50 -15.50 3.59
N GLY A 153 -4.99 -15.16 2.40
CA GLY A 153 -5.76 -13.95 2.15
C GLY A 153 -7.04 -13.85 2.99
N PRO A 154 -7.90 -14.88 3.03
CA PRO A 154 -9.13 -14.87 3.84
C PRO A 154 -8.87 -14.65 5.33
N VAL A 155 -7.82 -15.27 5.89
CA VAL A 155 -7.46 -15.12 7.32
C VAL A 155 -7.01 -13.69 7.64
N ILE A 156 -6.23 -13.06 6.75
CA ILE A 156 -5.82 -11.66 6.89
C ILE A 156 -7.03 -10.72 6.81
N LEU A 157 -7.96 -10.98 5.88
CA LEU A 157 -9.19 -10.18 5.74
C LEU A 157 -10.08 -10.27 6.97
N GLU A 158 -10.29 -11.47 7.51
CA GLU A 158 -11.07 -11.67 8.74
C GLU A 158 -10.46 -10.88 9.90
N ARG A 159 -9.12 -10.91 10.02
CA ARG A 159 -8.40 -10.15 11.02
C ARG A 159 -8.58 -8.63 10.85
N PHE A 160 -8.47 -8.11 9.62
CA PHE A 160 -8.74 -6.70 9.33
C PHE A 160 -10.18 -6.33 9.68
N GLN A 161 -11.17 -7.12 9.28
CA GLN A 161 -12.58 -6.88 9.57
C GLN A 161 -12.83 -6.76 11.08
N LYS A 162 -12.27 -7.68 11.87
CA LYS A 162 -12.38 -7.66 13.33
C LYS A 162 -11.76 -6.41 13.94
N GLU A 163 -10.53 -6.08 13.56
CA GLU A 163 -9.83 -4.89 14.09
C GLU A 163 -10.54 -3.59 13.70
N ILE A 164 -10.89 -3.44 12.43
CA ILE A 164 -11.61 -2.26 11.91
C ILE A 164 -12.95 -2.07 12.63
N GLY A 165 -13.73 -3.14 12.79
CA GLY A 165 -15.00 -3.10 13.50
C GLY A 165 -14.83 -2.73 14.98
N SER A 166 -13.86 -3.34 15.66
CA SER A 166 -13.59 -3.06 17.08
C SER A 166 -13.12 -1.63 17.35
N ARG A 167 -12.52 -0.98 16.34
CA ARG A 167 -11.98 0.39 16.41
C ARG A 167 -12.94 1.44 15.84
N GLY A 168 -14.11 1.05 15.33
CA GLY A 168 -15.07 1.97 14.71
C GLY A 168 -14.56 2.62 13.42
N LEU A 169 -13.68 1.94 12.67
CA LEU A 169 -13.06 2.47 11.45
C LEU A 169 -13.79 2.04 10.16
N SER A 170 -14.96 1.42 10.27
CA SER A 170 -15.70 0.82 9.15
C SER A 170 -16.09 1.82 8.06
N ASP A 171 -16.32 3.09 8.42
CA ASP A 171 -16.66 4.15 7.46
C ASP A 171 -15.42 4.78 6.78
N GLN A 172 -14.23 4.49 7.30
CA GLN A 172 -12.96 5.10 6.86
C GLN A 172 -12.11 4.15 6.02
N ILE A 173 -12.26 2.82 6.23
CA ILE A 173 -11.42 1.80 5.61
C ILE A 173 -12.29 0.83 4.80
N THR A 174 -12.10 0.83 3.50
CA THR A 174 -12.71 -0.14 2.58
C THR A 174 -11.78 -1.32 2.37
N LEU A 175 -12.21 -2.52 2.77
CA LEU A 175 -11.52 -3.77 2.47
C LEU A 175 -12.04 -4.37 1.16
N LYS A 176 -11.14 -4.88 0.33
CA LYS A 176 -11.48 -5.57 -0.92
C LYS A 176 -10.64 -6.84 -1.11
N ARG A 177 -11.29 -7.91 -1.51
CA ARG A 177 -10.63 -9.07 -2.13
C ARG A 177 -10.17 -8.69 -3.53
N CYS A 178 -8.93 -9.03 -3.88
CA CYS A 178 -8.40 -8.80 -5.22
C CYS A 178 -7.77 -10.04 -5.84
N SER A 179 -7.64 -10.00 -7.16
CA SER A 179 -6.91 -10.99 -7.94
C SER A 179 -5.43 -10.97 -7.59
N HIS A 180 -4.67 -11.88 -8.20
CA HIS A 180 -3.28 -12.09 -7.82
C HIS A 180 -2.44 -10.80 -7.94
N VAL A 181 -2.03 -10.26 -6.79
CA VAL A 181 -1.13 -9.11 -6.69
C VAL A 181 0.18 -9.58 -6.08
N GLY A 182 1.24 -9.63 -6.88
CA GLY A 182 2.57 -9.97 -6.40
C GLY A 182 3.04 -11.36 -6.84
N GLN A 183 3.98 -11.92 -6.09
CA GLN A 183 4.55 -13.23 -6.38
C GLN A 183 4.11 -14.21 -5.30
N HIS A 184 3.91 -15.47 -5.70
CA HIS A 184 3.54 -16.59 -4.81
C HIS A 184 4.46 -16.74 -3.60
N LYS A 185 5.77 -16.52 -3.79
CA LYS A 185 6.75 -16.57 -2.70
C LYS A 185 6.53 -15.53 -1.60
N TYR A 186 5.73 -14.49 -1.84
CA TYR A 186 5.45 -13.39 -0.89
C TYR A 186 4.02 -13.43 -0.34
N ALA A 187 3.31 -14.55 -0.51
CA ALA A 187 1.91 -14.67 -0.13
C ALA A 187 1.60 -14.20 1.30
N GLY A 188 0.40 -13.66 1.48
CA GLY A 188 0.19 -12.53 2.39
C GLY A 188 0.39 -11.20 1.65
N ASN A 189 0.02 -11.14 0.37
CA ASN A 189 0.15 -9.94 -0.45
C ASN A 189 -1.08 -9.04 -0.27
N LEU A 190 -0.83 -7.76 -0.01
CA LEU A 190 -1.86 -6.73 -0.01
C LEU A 190 -1.32 -5.39 -0.53
N ILE A 191 -2.24 -4.51 -0.92
CA ILE A 191 -1.94 -3.13 -1.32
C ILE A 191 -2.81 -2.20 -0.49
N ILE A 192 -2.22 -1.15 0.06
CA ILE A 192 -2.93 -0.11 0.81
C ILE A 192 -2.84 1.18 0.02
N PHE A 193 -3.99 1.73 -0.34
CA PHE A 193 -4.11 3.10 -0.84
C PHE A 193 -4.66 4.00 0.24
N CYS A 194 -3.85 4.96 0.67
CA CYS A 194 -4.19 5.96 1.69
C CYS A 194 -3.38 7.24 1.46
N PRO A 195 -3.83 8.38 2.01
CA PRO A 195 -3.01 9.59 2.04
C PRO A 195 -1.72 9.36 2.83
N ASP A 196 -0.61 9.91 2.35
CA ASP A 196 0.63 10.07 3.11
C ASP A 196 0.54 11.27 4.07
N SER A 197 1.66 11.58 4.74
CA SER A 197 1.76 12.72 5.66
C SER A 197 1.54 14.09 4.99
N ALA A 198 1.70 14.17 3.66
CA ALA A 198 1.41 15.37 2.86
C ALA A 198 -0.01 15.36 2.28
N GLY A 199 -0.84 14.36 2.60
CA GLY A 199 -2.20 14.20 2.09
C GLY A 199 -2.28 13.63 0.67
N LYS A 200 -1.15 13.23 0.07
CA LYS A 200 -1.11 12.65 -1.27
C LYS A 200 -1.43 11.16 -1.20
N ILE A 201 -2.31 10.69 -2.09
CA ILE A 201 -2.65 9.27 -2.16
C ILE A 201 -1.45 8.47 -2.67
N THR A 202 -1.00 7.52 -1.86
CA THR A 202 0.08 6.58 -2.19
C THR A 202 -0.48 5.16 -2.24
N GLY A 203 0.19 4.27 -2.98
CA GLY A 203 -0.19 2.85 -3.09
C GLY A 203 0.95 1.95 -2.62
N ASN A 204 0.91 1.51 -1.37
CA ASN A 204 1.98 0.73 -0.74
C ASN A 204 1.71 -0.77 -0.82
N TRP A 205 2.69 -1.52 -1.32
CA TRP A 205 2.63 -2.98 -1.46
C TRP A 205 3.27 -3.65 -0.26
N TYR A 206 2.60 -4.67 0.25
CA TYR A 206 3.11 -5.52 1.32
C TYR A 206 3.09 -6.98 0.90
N GLY A 207 4.02 -7.77 1.45
CA GLY A 207 4.10 -9.21 1.29
C GLY A 207 4.53 -9.86 2.61
N TYR A 208 4.37 -11.17 2.71
CA TYR A 208 4.54 -11.91 3.96
C TYR A 208 3.68 -11.40 5.12
N VAL A 209 2.56 -10.70 4.82
CA VAL A 209 1.64 -10.23 5.83
C VAL A 209 0.95 -11.43 6.48
N THR A 210 0.88 -11.38 7.80
CA THR A 210 0.20 -12.33 8.69
C THR A 210 -0.92 -11.61 9.45
N PRO A 211 -1.81 -12.33 10.13
CA PRO A 211 -2.82 -11.72 11.00
C PRO A 211 -2.23 -10.86 12.14
N ASP A 212 -1.01 -11.18 12.59
CA ASP A 212 -0.36 -10.43 13.68
C ASP A 212 0.16 -9.06 13.24
N ASP A 213 0.35 -8.87 11.93
CA ASP A 213 0.79 -7.60 11.35
C ASP A 213 -0.36 -6.59 11.17
N VAL A 214 -1.61 -7.05 11.22
CA VAL A 214 -2.80 -6.22 10.95
C VAL A 214 -2.95 -5.05 11.92
N PRO A 215 -2.81 -5.22 13.25
CA PRO A 215 -2.81 -4.09 14.18
C PRO A 215 -1.73 -3.05 13.83
N GLU A 216 -0.53 -3.51 13.50
CA GLU A 216 0.58 -2.61 13.15
C GLU A 216 0.30 -1.84 11.85
N LEU A 217 -0.28 -2.50 10.83
CA LEU A 217 -0.69 -1.84 9.57
C LEU A 217 -1.74 -0.75 9.82
N LEU A 218 -2.67 -0.95 10.75
CA LEU A 218 -3.64 0.06 11.15
C LEU A 218 -3.00 1.19 11.96
N ASP A 219 -2.17 0.86 12.94
CA ASP A 219 -1.63 1.80 13.93
C ASP A 219 -0.43 2.62 13.44
N GLN A 220 0.42 2.04 12.60
CA GLN A 220 1.60 2.72 12.06
C GLN A 220 1.34 3.27 10.68
N HIS A 221 1.03 2.40 9.71
CA HIS A 221 0.92 2.87 8.33
C HIS A 221 -0.35 3.70 8.12
N ILE A 222 -1.54 3.16 8.40
CA ILE A 222 -2.79 3.86 8.08
C ILE A 222 -3.02 5.07 9.00
N ALA A 223 -2.70 4.96 10.30
CA ALA A 223 -2.95 6.06 11.24
C ALA A 223 -1.84 7.12 11.27
N LYS A 224 -0.57 6.78 11.01
CA LYS A 224 0.57 7.72 11.13
C LYS A 224 1.33 7.95 9.82
N GLY A 225 1.06 7.18 8.77
CA GLY A 225 1.84 7.22 7.53
C GLY A 225 3.20 6.53 7.63
N GLU A 226 3.46 5.77 8.69
CA GLU A 226 4.76 5.11 8.94
C GLU A 226 4.83 3.75 8.22
N ILE A 227 5.76 3.59 7.28
CA ILE A 227 5.89 2.35 6.49
C ILE A 227 6.56 1.24 7.30
N ILE A 228 5.90 0.07 7.36
CA ILE A 228 6.44 -1.14 8.00
C ILE A 228 7.44 -1.84 7.07
N GLN A 229 8.71 -1.43 7.12
CA GLN A 229 9.76 -1.83 6.19
C GLN A 229 9.95 -3.35 6.04
N ARG A 230 9.84 -4.12 7.14
CA ARG A 230 10.06 -5.58 7.15
C ARG A 230 9.13 -6.38 6.22
N ILE A 231 7.94 -5.84 5.93
CA ILE A 231 6.93 -6.46 5.07
C ILE A 231 6.62 -5.61 3.83
N TRP A 232 7.27 -4.45 3.68
CA TRP A 232 7.04 -3.53 2.59
C TRP A 232 7.78 -3.97 1.32
N ARG A 233 7.09 -3.87 0.19
CA ARG A 233 7.60 -4.29 -1.13
C ARG A 233 7.87 -3.14 -2.08
N GLY A 234 7.37 -1.96 -1.78
CA GLY A 234 7.49 -0.79 -2.65
C GLY A 234 6.22 0.05 -2.66
N GLN A 235 6.34 1.25 -3.23
CA GLN A 235 5.24 2.19 -3.40
C GLN A 235 5.01 2.46 -4.89
N MET A 236 3.74 2.57 -5.28
CA MET A 236 3.35 3.07 -6.60
C MET A 236 3.90 4.50 -6.83
N GLY A 237 4.46 4.73 -8.01
CA GLY A 237 5.00 6.03 -8.41
C GLY A 237 6.39 6.37 -7.84
N LEU A 238 6.99 5.54 -6.98
CA LEU A 238 8.40 5.70 -6.60
C LEU A 238 9.30 5.02 -7.63
N ALA A 239 10.43 5.67 -7.95
CA ALA A 239 11.49 5.06 -8.74
C ALA A 239 12.27 4.03 -7.90
N GLU A 240 12.81 3.00 -8.54
CA GLU A 240 13.65 2.00 -7.87
C GLU A 240 14.91 2.70 -7.29
N GLY A 241 15.02 2.80 -5.96
CA GLY A 241 16.22 3.30 -5.28
C GLY A 241 16.04 4.55 -4.41
N GLU A 242 14.86 5.17 -4.36
CA GLU A 242 14.57 6.32 -3.47
C GLU A 242 13.81 5.91 -2.19
N GLY A 243 14.14 4.74 -1.64
CA GLY A 243 13.83 4.48 -0.23
C GLY A 243 14.69 5.40 0.63
N GLU A 244 14.09 6.08 1.61
CA GLU A 244 14.78 6.97 2.53
C GLU A 244 16.13 6.37 2.96
N LYS A 245 17.21 7.08 2.64
CA LYS A 245 18.54 6.77 3.13
C LYS A 245 18.48 6.77 4.65
N VAL A 246 18.63 5.59 5.24
CA VAL A 246 18.91 5.39 6.65
C VAL A 246 19.97 6.40 7.08
N ILE A 247 19.63 7.30 7.99
CA ILE A 247 20.61 8.09 8.75
C ILE A 247 21.21 7.12 9.78
N PRO A 248 22.47 6.67 9.64
CA PRO A 248 23.11 5.91 10.70
C PRO A 248 23.68 6.94 11.68
N ASN A 249 23.07 7.02 12.87
CA ASN A 249 23.65 7.82 13.94
C ASN A 249 24.89 7.09 14.48
N GLY A 250 26.07 7.64 14.17
CA GLY A 250 27.30 7.58 14.98
C GLY A 250 28.01 6.23 15.19
N ASN A 251 29.05 5.94 14.40
CA ASN A 251 30.43 6.29 14.77
C ASN A 251 31.41 5.70 13.74
N SER A 252 32.15 6.59 13.11
CA SER A 252 33.23 6.29 12.17
C SER A 252 34.44 5.66 12.87
N VAL A 253 34.90 4.53 12.38
CA VAL A 253 36.34 4.23 12.34
C VAL A 253 36.68 3.84 10.91
N MET A 254 37.49 4.67 10.27
CA MET A 254 38.01 4.43 8.94
C MET A 254 38.94 3.22 8.95
N LYS A 255 38.80 2.37 7.93
CA LYS A 255 39.94 1.63 7.38
C LYS A 255 39.75 1.51 5.88
N GLU A 256 40.51 2.31 5.15
CA GLU A 256 40.86 2.00 3.77
C GLU A 256 41.60 0.66 3.74
N GLU A 257 41.29 -0.21 2.79
CA GLU A 257 42.35 -0.86 2.03
C GLU A 257 41.85 -1.42 0.70
N SER A 258 42.63 -1.08 -0.32
CA SER A 258 42.56 -1.48 -1.71
C SER A 258 43.06 -2.90 -1.94
N LYS A 259 42.49 -3.55 -2.95
CA LYS A 259 43.10 -4.55 -3.88
C LYS A 259 44.02 -5.64 -3.30
N GLY A 260 43.56 -6.88 -3.52
CA GLY A 260 44.30 -7.79 -4.41
C GLY A 260 45.16 -8.90 -3.77
N SER A 261 44.68 -10.13 -3.97
CA SER A 261 45.46 -11.33 -4.32
C SER A 261 46.41 -11.98 -3.29
N THR A 262 46.32 -13.32 -3.31
CA THR A 262 47.36 -14.33 -3.03
C THR A 262 47.74 -14.68 -1.59
N GLY A 263 47.34 -15.89 -1.17
CA GLY A 263 48.29 -16.90 -0.67
C GLY A 263 48.40 -17.14 0.84
N GLY A 264 47.90 -18.30 1.29
CA GLY A 264 48.72 -19.31 2.00
C GLY A 264 48.98 -19.17 3.50
N CYS A 265 48.39 -20.10 4.26
CA CYS A 265 48.89 -20.88 5.41
C CYS A 265 49.96 -20.32 6.36
N CYS A 266 49.66 -20.35 7.67
CA CYS A 266 50.53 -20.91 8.73
C CYS A 266 49.69 -21.29 9.97
N GLN A 267 49.76 -22.56 10.38
CA GLN A 267 49.37 -23.08 11.70
C GLN A 267 50.47 -22.78 12.73
N GLY A 268 50.11 -22.67 14.02
CA GLY A 268 51.07 -22.63 15.12
C GLY A 268 50.43 -22.68 16.51
N SER A 269 50.60 -23.82 17.16
CA SER A 269 50.11 -24.28 18.48
C SER A 269 50.53 -23.48 19.73
N ASN A 270 49.62 -23.45 20.71
CA ASN A 270 49.79 -23.31 22.18
C ASN A 270 50.57 -22.13 22.77
N GLY A 271 49.83 -21.22 23.44
CA GLY A 271 50.36 -20.30 24.44
C GLY A 271 49.26 -19.50 25.13
N VAL A 272 48.88 -19.90 26.34
CA VAL A 272 47.90 -19.21 27.20
C VAL A 272 48.50 -17.92 27.78
N SER A 273 47.75 -16.82 27.75
CA SER A 273 47.78 -15.73 28.74
C SER A 273 46.59 -14.80 28.45
N CYS A 274 45.49 -14.87 29.21
CA CYS A 274 45.24 -14.08 30.43
C CYS A 274 45.33 -12.56 30.18
N CYS A 275 44.18 -11.92 29.99
CA CYS A 275 43.74 -10.73 30.73
C CYS A 275 42.23 -10.54 30.49
N GLN A 276 41.48 -10.58 31.61
CA GLN A 276 40.09 -10.13 31.73
C GLN A 276 40.04 -8.61 31.55
N ASP A 277 38.94 -8.08 31.03
CA ASP A 277 38.46 -6.78 31.48
C ASP A 277 36.93 -6.75 31.49
N GLU A 278 36.43 -6.13 32.55
CA GLU A 278 35.10 -6.26 33.10
C GLU A 278 34.06 -5.38 32.39
N THR A 279 32.82 -5.89 32.36
CA THR A 279 31.61 -5.13 32.03
C THR A 279 31.21 -4.18 33.17
N PRO A 280 30.78 -2.94 32.90
CA PRO A 280 29.96 -2.18 33.83
C PRO A 280 28.45 -2.36 33.54
N LYS A 281 27.67 -2.60 34.59
CA LYS A 281 26.19 -2.60 34.62
C LYS A 281 25.61 -1.20 34.37
N PRO A 282 24.40 -1.08 33.78
CA PRO A 282 23.66 0.18 33.71
C PRO A 282 22.80 0.43 34.98
N GLU A 283 22.72 1.70 35.41
CA GLU A 283 21.79 2.20 36.43
C GLU A 283 20.41 2.56 35.83
N PRO A 284 19.33 2.56 36.64
CA PRO A 284 17.96 2.67 36.16
C PRO A 284 17.43 4.12 36.18
N ILE A 285 16.78 4.56 35.11
CA ILE A 285 15.94 5.76 35.11
C ILE A 285 14.47 5.35 35.10
N LYS A 286 13.72 5.90 36.06
CA LYS A 286 12.30 5.69 36.34
C LYS A 286 11.49 6.94 35.94
N LYS A 287 10.21 6.70 35.64
CA LYS A 287 9.04 7.62 35.59
C LYS A 287 8.88 8.44 34.29
N GLU A 288 7.69 8.75 33.79
CA GLU A 288 6.29 8.54 34.22
C GLU A 288 5.40 8.77 32.98
N GLY A 289 4.20 8.17 32.95
CA GLY A 289 3.28 8.34 31.83
C GLY A 289 2.62 9.72 31.76
N ARG A 290 2.13 10.09 30.56
CA ARG A 290 1.03 11.05 30.43
C ARG A 290 0.30 10.96 29.08
N LYS A 291 -0.96 10.56 29.20
CA LYS A 291 -2.20 10.99 28.52
C LYS A 291 -2.11 11.61 27.11
N CYS A 292 -2.88 10.98 26.23
CA CYS A 292 -3.49 11.48 25.00
C CYS A 292 -4.06 12.91 25.14
N THR A 293 -3.70 13.79 24.19
CA THR A 293 -4.44 15.03 23.89
C THR A 293 -4.29 15.35 22.40
N ILE A 294 -5.39 15.29 21.65
CA ILE A 294 -5.55 15.81 20.29
C ILE A 294 -5.72 17.32 20.38
N TRP A 295 -4.81 18.17 19.89
CA TRP A 295 -5.10 19.58 19.54
C TRP A 295 -4.15 20.13 18.45
N PHE A 296 -4.75 20.82 17.48
CA PHE A 296 -4.23 21.64 16.38
C PHE A 296 -2.76 22.10 16.49
N GLN A 297 -1.98 21.90 15.41
CA GLN A 297 -0.71 22.60 15.24
C GLN A 297 -0.95 24.03 14.71
N PRO A 298 -0.12 25.01 15.11
CA PRO A 298 -0.31 26.41 14.76
C PRO A 298 0.15 26.67 13.33
N LEU A 299 -0.62 27.45 12.57
CA LEU A 299 -0.19 27.99 11.27
C LEU A 299 1.04 28.87 11.47
N ASP A 300 2.04 28.71 10.61
CA ASP A 300 3.23 29.55 10.61
C ASP A 300 2.85 31.02 10.36
N LYS A 301 3.52 31.92 11.08
CA LYS A 301 3.21 33.36 11.06
C LYS A 301 3.25 33.96 9.66
N GLU A 302 4.05 33.40 8.75
CA GLU A 302 4.13 33.86 7.35
C GLU A 302 2.92 33.47 6.51
N GLU A 303 2.33 32.28 6.72
CA GLU A 303 1.14 31.85 5.99
C GLU A 303 -0.10 32.67 6.40
N PHE A 304 -0.17 33.09 7.67
CA PHE A 304 -1.22 33.98 8.15
C PHE A 304 -1.19 35.36 7.48
N TYR A 305 0.00 35.97 7.30
CA TYR A 305 0.11 37.27 6.65
C TYR A 305 -0.17 37.20 5.14
N ILE A 306 0.26 36.12 4.47
CA ILE A 306 -0.05 35.90 3.05
C ILE A 306 -1.55 35.69 2.86
N GLY A 307 -2.19 34.87 3.71
CA GLY A 307 -3.64 34.64 3.67
C GLY A 307 -4.44 35.93 3.88
N ALA A 308 -4.05 36.77 4.86
CA ALA A 308 -4.71 38.04 5.13
C ALA A 308 -4.57 39.05 3.95
N ALA A 309 -3.40 39.10 3.31
CA ALA A 309 -3.16 39.98 2.17
C ALA A 309 -3.98 39.59 0.94
N VAL A 310 -4.12 38.29 0.66
CA VAL A 310 -4.90 37.78 -0.48
C VAL A 310 -6.40 38.06 -0.30
N VAL A 311 -6.93 37.83 0.91
CA VAL A 311 -8.35 38.13 1.21
C VAL A 311 -8.63 39.63 1.11
N GLY A 312 -7.72 40.49 1.57
CA GLY A 312 -7.84 41.94 1.45
C GLY A 312 -7.86 42.44 -0.01
N ALA A 313 -7.04 41.82 -0.88
CA ALA A 313 -7.00 42.14 -2.31
C ALA A 313 -8.29 41.69 -3.04
N ILE A 314 -8.82 40.51 -2.71
CA ILE A 314 -10.07 40.02 -3.31
C ILE A 314 -11.26 40.90 -2.90
N ALA A 315 -11.32 41.32 -1.63
CA ALA A 315 -12.38 42.20 -1.13
C ALA A 315 -12.37 43.59 -1.79
N THR A 316 -11.18 44.16 -2.02
CA THR A 316 -11.05 45.46 -2.71
C THR A 316 -11.41 45.38 -4.19
N ILE A 317 -11.04 44.30 -4.89
CA ILE A 317 -11.44 44.06 -6.29
C ILE A 317 -12.97 43.85 -6.39
N ALA A 318 -13.58 43.09 -5.47
CA ALA A 318 -15.02 42.88 -5.45
C ALA A 318 -15.80 44.18 -5.16
N MET A 319 -15.31 45.02 -4.25
CA MET A 319 -15.90 46.33 -3.99
C MET A 319 -15.74 47.30 -5.17
N ALA A 320 -14.57 47.33 -5.81
CA ALA A 320 -14.36 48.14 -7.01
C ALA A 320 -15.27 47.68 -8.17
N TYR A 321 -15.42 46.37 -8.37
CA TYR A 321 -16.29 45.80 -9.40
C TYR A 321 -17.78 46.11 -9.15
N THR A 322 -18.23 46.04 -7.90
CA THR A 322 -19.63 46.37 -7.54
C THR A 322 -19.93 47.86 -7.66
N PHE A 323 -18.96 48.73 -7.36
CA PHE A 323 -19.09 50.18 -7.65
C PHE A 323 -19.11 50.46 -9.15
N PHE A 324 -18.24 49.82 -9.93
CA PHE A 324 -18.20 50.01 -11.38
C PHE A 324 -19.48 49.53 -12.08
N ARG A 325 -20.08 48.44 -11.58
CA ARG A 325 -21.37 47.92 -12.09
C ARG A 325 -22.58 48.78 -11.70
N ARG A 326 -22.49 49.61 -10.66
CA ARG A 326 -23.56 50.52 -10.24
C ARG A 326 -23.53 51.88 -10.94
N SER A 327 -22.42 52.23 -11.58
CA SER A 327 -22.21 53.51 -12.29
C SER A 327 -22.44 53.43 -13.81
N ARG A 328 -23.01 52.31 -14.29
CA ARG A 328 -23.46 52.09 -15.67
C ARG A 328 -24.95 51.76 -15.66
#